data_AF-A0A6I8USA9-F1
#
_entry.id   AF-A0A6I8USA9-F1
#
_cell.length_a   1.000
_cell.length_b   1.000
_cell.length_c   1.000
_cell.angle_alpha   90.00
_cell.angle_beta   90.00
_cell.angle_gamma   90.00
#
_symmetry.space_group_name_H-M   'P 1'
#
loop_
_entity.id
_entity.type
_entity.pdbx_description
1 polymer ?
#
loop_
_entity_poly.entity_id
_entity_poly.type
_entity_poly.pdbx_seq_one_letter_code
_entity_poly.pdbx_strand_id
1 'polypeptide(L)'
;MSEIVDTELLVNCTILAVRRFELNSIVNTTLLNSFNRTEVVSLLAGFIENRDNLESIDEAKDFLTECLFPSPTRPYELPWEQKTIWAIVFGLMMFVAIAGNGIVLWIVTGHRSMRTVTNYFLLNLSIADLLMSSLNCVFNFIFMVNSDWPFGSIYCTINNFVANVTVSTSVFTLVAISFDRYIAIVHPLKRRTSRRKVRFILVMIWALSCVLSAPCLLYSSIMTKHYYNGKSRTVCFMMWPDGRYPTSMTDYTYNLIILVLTYGIPMIVMLICYSLMGRVLWGSRSIGENTDRQMESMKSKRKVVRMFIAIVSIFAICWLPYHLFFIYAYHNNQVASTKYVQHMYLGFYWLAMSNAMVNPIIYYWMNKRFRMYFQRIICCCCVSFSRHRFDSPKSRLTNKNSSHRHTRAENKSQWKRSTMETQIQQAPPTTNSSRGDNRRPVSMKSSLNRTAVECIMEKPAADDNSSNLCLSINNSLGERQRVKIKYISCDEDNNPVESGPPKQL
;
A
#
# COMPACT_ATOMS: atom_id res chain seq x y z
N MET A 1 -22.42 49.19 -9.23
CA MET A 1 -22.75 47.95 -8.47
C MET A 1 -23.95 48.13 -7.53
N SER A 2 -24.46 49.36 -7.37
CA SER A 2 -25.35 49.76 -6.28
C SER A 2 -26.85 49.79 -6.61
N GLU A 3 -27.31 49.48 -7.82
CA GLU A 3 -28.74 49.57 -8.17
C GLU A 3 -29.48 48.22 -8.19
N ILE A 4 -28.76 47.09 -8.31
CA ILE A 4 -29.33 45.76 -8.58
C ILE A 4 -29.70 44.99 -7.29
N VAL A 5 -29.14 45.36 -6.14
CA VAL A 5 -29.27 44.60 -4.88
C VAL A 5 -30.32 45.23 -3.96
N ASP A 6 -31.27 44.42 -3.49
CA ASP A 6 -32.33 44.84 -2.55
C ASP A 6 -31.74 45.40 -1.24
N THR A 7 -32.35 46.43 -0.68
CA THR A 7 -31.87 47.13 0.52
C THR A 7 -31.92 46.21 1.75
N GLU A 8 -32.93 45.35 1.84
CA GLU A 8 -33.06 44.35 2.91
C GLU A 8 -31.95 43.27 2.83
N LEU A 9 -31.63 42.82 1.62
CA LEU A 9 -30.54 41.87 1.38
C LEU A 9 -29.18 42.50 1.71
N LEU A 10 -28.98 43.76 1.33
CA LEU A 10 -27.78 44.53 1.64
C LEU A 10 -27.57 44.67 3.15
N VAL A 11 -28.61 45.00 3.91
CA VAL A 11 -28.56 45.13 5.38
C VAL A 11 -28.27 43.77 6.04
N ASN A 12 -28.98 42.71 5.64
CA ASN A 12 -28.78 41.37 6.18
C ASN A 12 -27.36 40.84 5.93
N CYS A 13 -26.83 41.01 4.72
CA CYS A 13 -25.46 40.61 4.38
C CYS A 13 -24.40 41.41 5.13
N THR A 14 -24.66 42.70 5.36
CA THR A 14 -23.78 43.55 6.16
C THR A 14 -23.75 43.11 7.62
N ILE A 15 -24.91 42.77 8.21
CA ILE A 15 -25.00 42.23 9.57
C ILE A 15 -24.23 40.89 9.68
N LEU A 16 -24.37 40.00 8.70
CA LEU A 16 -23.65 38.74 8.66
C LEU A 16 -22.13 38.94 8.54
N ALA A 17 -21.67 39.90 7.73
CA ALA A 17 -20.26 40.23 7.60
C ALA A 17 -19.69 40.76 8.92
N VAL A 18 -20.39 41.70 9.57
CA VAL A 18 -19.99 42.27 10.87
C VAL A 18 -19.84 41.18 11.93
N ARG A 19 -20.77 40.22 11.98
CA ARG A 19 -20.67 39.08 12.91
C ARG A 19 -19.52 38.13 12.57
N ARG A 20 -19.30 37.84 11.28
CA ARG A 20 -18.29 36.88 10.82
C ARG A 20 -16.86 37.36 11.04
N PHE A 21 -16.62 38.66 10.88
CA PHE A 21 -15.30 39.27 11.08
C PHE A 21 -15.15 39.91 12.47
N GLU A 22 -16.04 39.58 13.42
CA GLU A 22 -16.03 40.09 14.81
C GLU A 22 -16.00 41.64 14.93
N LEU A 23 -16.56 42.36 13.95
CA LEU A 23 -16.59 43.82 13.89
C LEU A 23 -17.66 44.45 14.82
N ASN A 24 -18.23 43.68 15.75
CA ASN A 24 -19.27 44.13 16.68
C ASN A 24 -18.81 45.28 17.60
N SER A 25 -17.49 45.47 17.76
CA SER A 25 -16.89 46.58 18.50
C SER A 25 -16.93 47.91 17.72
N ILE A 26 -17.07 47.86 16.38
CA ILE A 26 -17.02 49.01 15.48
C ILE A 26 -18.41 49.34 14.94
N VAL A 27 -19.28 48.33 14.77
CA VAL A 27 -20.60 48.49 14.13
C VAL A 27 -21.70 47.95 15.02
N ASN A 28 -22.65 48.80 15.39
CA ASN A 28 -23.82 48.37 16.14
C ASN A 28 -24.86 47.74 15.20
N THR A 29 -24.95 46.41 15.23
CA THR A 29 -25.85 45.61 14.36
C THR A 29 -27.34 45.94 14.52
N THR A 30 -27.75 46.53 15.64
CA THR A 30 -29.16 46.94 15.86
C THR A 30 -29.53 48.25 15.15
N LEU A 31 -28.55 49.13 14.89
CA LEU A 31 -28.74 50.39 14.17
C LEU A 31 -28.70 50.23 12.64
N LEU A 32 -28.12 49.14 12.14
CA LEU A 32 -28.02 48.84 10.71
C LEU A 32 -29.39 48.73 10.00
N ASN A 33 -30.44 48.34 10.72
CA ASN A 33 -31.81 48.29 10.19
C ASN A 33 -32.45 49.68 10.03
N SER A 34 -31.86 50.72 10.63
CA SER A 34 -32.33 52.11 10.55
C SER A 34 -31.63 52.93 9.46
N PHE A 35 -30.61 52.37 8.83
CA PHE A 35 -29.79 53.07 7.83
C PHE A 35 -30.38 52.97 6.42
N ASN A 36 -30.27 54.06 5.68
CA ASN A 36 -30.63 54.10 4.28
C ASN A 36 -29.58 53.38 3.41
N ARG A 37 -29.97 52.93 2.21
CA ARG A 37 -29.11 52.16 1.30
C ARG A 37 -27.72 52.78 1.08
N THR A 38 -27.66 54.09 0.86
CA THR A 38 -26.41 54.85 0.67
C THR A 38 -25.53 54.85 1.91
N GLU A 39 -26.12 54.91 3.11
CA GLU A 39 -25.39 54.86 4.37
C GLU A 39 -24.77 53.48 4.59
N VAL A 40 -25.52 52.40 4.32
CA VAL A 40 -25.01 51.02 4.41
C VAL A 40 -23.87 50.78 3.41
N VAL A 41 -24.00 51.25 2.17
CA VAL A 41 -22.91 51.17 1.17
C VAL A 41 -21.69 51.98 1.60
N SER A 42 -21.88 53.18 2.16
CA SER A 42 -20.78 54.02 2.63
C SER A 42 -20.04 53.42 3.83
N LEU A 43 -20.78 52.74 4.72
CA LEU A 43 -20.20 51.97 5.83
C LEU A 43 -19.36 50.81 5.32
N LEU A 44 -19.92 50.00 4.40
CA LEU A 44 -19.19 48.92 3.74
C LEU A 44 -17.93 49.41 3.03
N ALA A 45 -18.02 50.53 2.31
CA ALA A 45 -16.86 51.15 1.67
C ALA A 45 -15.81 51.56 2.70
N GLY A 46 -16.22 52.20 3.79
CA GLY A 46 -15.34 52.57 4.91
C GLY A 46 -14.68 51.36 5.59
N PHE A 47 -15.39 50.24 5.76
CA PHE A 47 -14.80 49.00 6.28
C PHE A 47 -13.74 48.41 5.35
N ILE A 48 -13.99 48.42 4.04
CA ILE A 48 -13.07 47.89 3.04
C ILE A 48 -11.83 48.80 2.89
N GLU A 49 -11.99 50.11 3.12
CA GLU A 49 -10.94 51.11 2.91
C GLU A 49 -10.06 51.33 4.15
N ASN A 50 -10.53 51.02 5.36
CA ASN A 50 -9.74 51.13 6.58
C ASN A 50 -8.70 49.99 6.66
N ARG A 51 -7.56 50.25 6.01
CA ARG A 51 -6.35 49.43 5.92
C ARG A 51 -5.78 49.14 7.30
N ASP A 52 -5.70 47.88 7.71
CA ASP A 52 -4.62 47.42 8.60
C ASP A 52 -4.32 45.90 8.58
N ASN A 53 -5.07 45.03 7.88
CA ASN A 53 -4.69 43.61 7.76
C ASN A 53 -4.99 43.03 6.36
N LEU A 54 -3.91 42.87 5.58
CA LEU A 54 -3.91 42.48 4.16
C LEU A 54 -4.35 41.02 3.88
N GLU A 55 -4.75 40.23 4.88
CA GLU A 55 -5.29 38.86 4.68
C GLU A 55 -6.82 38.78 4.75
N SER A 56 -7.51 39.75 5.36
CA SER A 56 -8.96 39.67 5.63
C SER A 56 -9.85 40.38 4.61
N ILE A 57 -9.30 41.30 3.82
CA ILE A 57 -10.07 42.16 2.89
C ILE A 57 -10.61 41.35 1.72
N ASP A 58 -9.81 40.44 1.15
CA ASP A 58 -10.26 39.60 0.04
C ASP A 58 -11.29 38.56 0.51
N GLU A 59 -11.16 38.04 1.73
CA GLU A 59 -12.19 37.20 2.35
C GLU A 59 -13.50 37.95 2.61
N ALA A 60 -13.42 39.20 3.07
CA ALA A 60 -14.59 40.04 3.31
C ALA A 60 -15.29 40.45 2.01
N LYS A 61 -14.51 40.79 0.97
CA LYS A 61 -15.03 41.07 -0.38
C LYS A 61 -15.67 39.83 -0.99
N ASP A 62 -15.04 38.67 -0.89
CA ASP A 62 -15.62 37.41 -1.36
C ASP A 62 -16.92 37.09 -0.62
N PHE A 63 -16.93 37.22 0.71
CA PHE A 63 -18.11 36.97 1.52
C PHE A 63 -19.27 37.91 1.17
N LEU A 64 -19.00 39.22 1.09
CA LEU A 64 -20.00 40.22 0.72
C LEU A 64 -20.49 40.01 -0.71
N THR A 65 -19.60 39.67 -1.65
CA THR A 65 -19.98 39.38 -3.04
C THR A 65 -20.85 38.14 -3.13
N GLU A 66 -20.52 37.06 -2.41
CA GLU A 66 -21.34 35.83 -2.37
C GLU A 66 -22.69 36.04 -1.68
N CYS A 67 -22.76 36.90 -0.66
CA CYS A 67 -23.99 37.19 0.06
C CYS A 67 -24.92 38.13 -0.72
N LEU A 68 -24.37 39.22 -1.27
CA LEU A 68 -25.11 40.23 -2.04
C LEU A 68 -25.54 39.71 -3.41
N PHE A 69 -24.79 38.75 -3.96
CA PHE A 69 -25.11 38.06 -5.20
C PHE A 69 -25.22 36.56 -4.93
N PRO A 70 -26.32 36.10 -4.30
CA PRO A 70 -26.57 34.67 -4.16
C PRO A 70 -26.50 34.01 -5.53
N SER A 71 -25.94 32.80 -5.60
CA SER A 71 -25.88 32.08 -6.88
C SER A 71 -27.30 31.77 -7.38
N PRO A 72 -27.68 32.16 -8.62
CA PRO A 72 -29.02 31.92 -9.16
C PRO A 72 -29.31 30.43 -9.40
N THR A 73 -28.27 29.61 -9.36
CA THR A 73 -28.34 28.17 -9.58
C THR A 73 -28.62 27.44 -8.27
N ARG A 74 -29.66 26.59 -8.26
CA ARG A 74 -29.96 25.65 -7.15
C ARG A 74 -28.66 24.93 -6.73
N PRO A 75 -28.50 24.53 -5.45
CA PRO A 75 -27.54 23.49 -5.13
C PRO A 75 -27.83 22.32 -6.08
N TYR A 76 -26.81 21.85 -6.81
CA TYR A 76 -26.97 20.65 -7.62
C TYR A 76 -27.16 19.48 -6.67
N GLU A 77 -28.41 19.28 -6.25
CA GLU A 77 -28.85 18.11 -5.51
C GLU A 77 -29.06 17.03 -6.56
N LEU A 78 -28.28 15.94 -6.47
CA LEU A 78 -28.46 14.80 -7.36
C LEU A 78 -29.90 14.30 -7.23
N PRO A 79 -30.59 13.98 -8.34
CA PRO A 79 -31.85 13.25 -8.32
C PRO A 79 -31.76 12.04 -7.40
N TRP A 80 -32.85 11.73 -6.68
CA TRP A 80 -32.87 10.67 -5.67
C TRP A 80 -32.45 9.30 -6.24
N GLU A 81 -32.76 9.01 -7.50
CA GLU A 81 -32.34 7.80 -8.21
C GLU A 81 -30.81 7.74 -8.33
N GLN A 82 -30.19 8.80 -8.83
CA GLN A 82 -28.75 8.88 -9.02
C GLN A 82 -28.01 8.88 -7.68
N LYS A 83 -28.56 9.57 -6.68
CA LYS A 83 -28.06 9.56 -5.31
C LYS A 83 -28.06 8.15 -4.72
N THR A 84 -29.13 7.38 -4.96
CA THR A 84 -29.25 5.99 -4.49
C THR A 84 -28.23 5.09 -5.18
N ILE A 85 -28.03 5.23 -6.49
CA ILE A 85 -27.04 4.47 -7.25
C ILE A 85 -25.62 4.74 -6.72
N TRP A 86 -25.23 6.01 -6.57
CA TRP A 86 -23.93 6.37 -6.01
C TRP A 86 -23.79 5.88 -4.58
N ALA A 87 -24.86 5.94 -3.77
CA ALA A 87 -24.83 5.46 -2.40
C ALA A 87 -24.52 3.94 -2.33
N ILE A 88 -25.16 3.15 -3.18
CA ILE A 88 -24.92 1.69 -3.26
C ILE A 88 -23.49 1.40 -3.73
N VAL A 89 -23.05 2.09 -4.78
CA VAL A 89 -21.74 1.85 -5.43
C VAL A 89 -20.58 2.24 -4.51
N PHE A 90 -20.65 3.39 -3.83
CA PHE A 90 -19.66 3.77 -2.82
C PHE A 90 -19.76 2.92 -1.55
N GLY A 91 -20.98 2.60 -1.10
CA GLY A 91 -21.21 1.77 0.07
C GLY A 91 -20.59 0.38 -0.06
N LEU A 92 -20.80 -0.28 -1.20
CA LEU A 92 -20.19 -1.58 -1.50
C LEU A 92 -18.67 -1.48 -1.56
N MET A 93 -18.14 -0.46 -2.24
CA MET A 93 -16.70 -0.23 -2.33
C MET A 93 -16.06 -0.09 -0.95
N MET A 94 -16.63 0.75 -0.07
CA MET A 94 -16.13 0.95 1.29
C MET A 94 -16.21 -0.32 2.12
N PHE A 95 -17.32 -1.07 2.03
CA PHE A 95 -17.49 -2.33 2.73
C PHE A 95 -16.39 -3.33 2.35
N VAL A 96 -16.16 -3.54 1.05
CA VAL A 96 -15.14 -4.48 0.58
C VAL A 96 -13.73 -3.98 0.92
N ALA A 97 -13.46 -2.68 0.81
CA ALA A 97 -12.16 -2.10 1.16
C ALA A 97 -11.85 -2.26 2.66
N ILE A 98 -12.80 -1.93 3.55
CA ILE A 98 -12.61 -2.02 5.00
C ILE A 98 -12.52 -3.49 5.44
N ALA A 99 -13.48 -4.33 5.06
CA ALA A 99 -13.49 -5.74 5.45
C ALA A 99 -12.28 -6.50 4.85
N GLY A 100 -11.99 -6.27 3.58
CA GLY A 100 -10.90 -6.93 2.87
C GLY A 100 -9.53 -6.58 3.46
N ASN A 101 -9.23 -5.28 3.65
CA ASN A 101 -7.95 -4.87 4.23
C ASN A 101 -7.85 -5.20 5.72
N GLY A 102 -8.97 -5.21 6.46
CA GLY A 102 -9.04 -5.71 7.83
C GLY A 102 -8.66 -7.20 7.93
N ILE A 103 -9.12 -8.03 6.99
CA ILE A 103 -8.73 -9.44 6.91
C ILE A 103 -7.22 -9.58 6.61
N VAL A 104 -6.67 -8.80 5.67
CA VAL A 104 -5.23 -8.85 5.37
C VAL A 104 -4.39 -8.49 6.60
N LEU A 105 -4.77 -7.43 7.31
CA LEU A 105 -4.16 -6.99 8.57
C LEU A 105 -4.15 -8.14 9.60
N TRP A 106 -5.29 -8.81 9.78
CA TRP A 106 -5.42 -9.96 10.69
C TRP A 106 -4.56 -11.16 10.27
N ILE A 107 -4.54 -11.51 8.98
CA ILE A 107 -3.77 -12.67 8.48
C ILE A 107 -2.28 -12.51 8.74
N VAL A 108 -1.72 -11.33 8.45
CA VAL A 108 -0.28 -11.09 8.57
C VAL A 108 0.15 -10.96 10.02
N THR A 109 -0.67 -10.31 10.87
CA THR A 109 -0.37 -10.12 12.29
C THR A 109 -0.59 -11.41 13.09
N GLY A 110 -1.67 -12.15 12.84
CA GLY A 110 -2.06 -13.34 13.58
C GLY A 110 -1.21 -14.59 13.29
N HIS A 111 -0.62 -14.73 12.11
CA HIS A 111 0.09 -15.95 11.71
C HIS A 111 1.60 -15.74 11.52
N ARG A 112 2.43 -16.35 12.38
CA ARG A 112 3.91 -16.28 12.30
C ARG A 112 4.46 -16.74 10.94
N SER A 113 3.82 -17.72 10.30
CA SER A 113 4.17 -18.21 8.95
C SER A 113 4.02 -17.17 7.84
N MET A 114 3.22 -16.12 8.08
CA MET A 114 2.96 -15.02 7.16
C MET A 114 3.83 -13.78 7.45
N ARG A 115 4.64 -13.76 8.51
CA ARG A 115 5.51 -12.61 8.87
C ARG A 115 6.80 -12.58 8.04
N THR A 116 6.66 -12.39 6.74
CA THR A 116 7.76 -12.25 5.76
C THR A 116 7.96 -10.80 5.36
N VAL A 117 9.16 -10.47 4.84
CA VAL A 117 9.51 -9.10 4.39
C VAL A 117 8.47 -8.51 3.44
N THR A 118 8.09 -9.25 2.39
CA THR A 118 7.08 -8.82 1.43
C THR A 118 5.73 -8.59 2.06
N ASN A 119 5.35 -9.45 3.03
CA ASN A 119 4.06 -9.32 3.71
C ASN A 119 4.02 -8.13 4.68
N TYR A 120 5.16 -7.61 5.17
CA TYR A 120 5.17 -6.34 5.91
C TYR A 120 4.83 -5.15 5.01
N PHE A 121 5.22 -5.16 3.74
CA PHE A 121 4.77 -4.14 2.79
C PHE A 121 3.28 -4.27 2.48
N LEU A 122 2.77 -5.50 2.30
CA LEU A 122 1.32 -5.72 2.13
C LEU A 122 0.53 -5.27 3.36
N LEU A 123 1.08 -5.48 4.57
CA LEU A 123 0.51 -4.98 5.81
C LEU A 123 0.44 -3.45 5.82
N ASN A 124 1.52 -2.78 5.43
CA ASN A 124 1.55 -1.32 5.34
C ASN A 124 0.51 -0.78 4.35
N LEU A 125 0.37 -1.44 3.19
CA LEU A 125 -0.64 -1.07 2.20
C LEU A 125 -2.06 -1.19 2.76
N SER A 126 -2.36 -2.30 3.46
CA SER A 126 -3.66 -2.46 4.11
C SER A 126 -3.91 -1.45 5.23
N ILE A 127 -2.89 -0.99 5.96
CA ILE A 127 -3.04 0.08 6.96
C ILE A 127 -3.37 1.41 6.28
N ALA A 128 -2.65 1.78 5.22
CA ALA A 128 -2.91 3.00 4.46
C ALA A 128 -4.31 2.99 3.84
N ASP A 129 -4.71 1.87 3.22
CA ASP A 129 -6.03 1.70 2.61
C ASP A 129 -7.17 1.70 3.65
N LEU A 130 -6.94 1.15 4.85
CA LEU A 130 -7.90 1.21 5.96
C LEU A 130 -8.08 2.64 6.45
N LEU A 131 -7.00 3.39 6.65
CA LEU A 131 -7.06 4.79 7.04
C LEU A 131 -7.80 5.61 5.98
N MET A 132 -7.48 5.39 4.70
CA MET A 132 -8.17 6.05 3.60
C MET A 132 -9.67 5.74 3.58
N SER A 133 -10.02 4.46 3.66
CA SER A 133 -11.40 4.02 3.56
C SER A 133 -12.24 4.46 4.76
N SER A 134 -11.68 4.42 5.97
CA SER A 134 -12.42 4.70 7.21
C SER A 134 -12.46 6.19 7.59
N LEU A 135 -11.37 6.94 7.38
CA LEU A 135 -11.25 8.33 7.82
C LEU A 135 -11.44 9.35 6.70
N ASN A 136 -11.41 8.92 5.43
CA ASN A 136 -11.67 9.82 4.30
C ASN A 136 -12.91 9.37 3.51
N CYS A 137 -12.95 8.15 2.97
CA CYS A 137 -14.05 7.73 2.10
C CYS A 137 -15.41 7.74 2.82
N VAL A 138 -15.50 7.29 4.07
CA VAL A 138 -16.75 7.31 4.86
C VAL A 138 -17.29 8.74 5.03
N PHE A 139 -16.43 9.70 5.32
CA PHE A 139 -16.84 11.08 5.56
C PHE A 139 -17.20 11.80 4.25
N ASN A 140 -16.45 11.55 3.17
CA ASN A 140 -16.83 12.02 1.84
C ASN A 140 -18.12 11.39 1.33
N PHE A 141 -18.40 10.13 1.71
CA PHE A 141 -19.68 9.49 1.41
C PHE A 141 -20.84 10.18 2.13
N ILE A 142 -20.70 10.50 3.42
CA ILE A 142 -21.71 11.24 4.17
C ILE A 142 -21.90 12.64 3.57
N PHE A 143 -20.80 13.33 3.22
CA PHE A 143 -20.85 14.61 2.51
C PHE A 143 -21.61 14.52 1.18
N MET A 144 -21.37 13.47 0.39
CA MET A 144 -22.10 13.22 -0.85
C MET A 144 -23.60 13.00 -0.60
N VAL A 145 -23.96 12.17 0.38
CA VAL A 145 -25.37 11.86 0.69
C VAL A 145 -26.09 13.08 1.26
N ASN A 146 -25.48 13.84 2.16
CA ASN A 146 -26.12 15.02 2.74
C ASN A 146 -26.03 16.24 1.82
N SER A 147 -25.17 16.18 0.81
CA SER A 147 -24.80 17.33 -0.04
C SER A 147 -24.27 18.53 0.76
N ASP A 148 -23.83 18.29 2.00
CA ASP A 148 -23.37 19.29 2.98
C ASP A 148 -22.28 18.69 3.87
N TRP A 149 -21.33 19.52 4.32
CA TRP A 149 -20.21 19.13 5.20
C TRP A 149 -20.50 19.46 6.67
N PRO A 150 -20.99 18.51 7.48
CA PRO A 150 -21.38 18.77 8.87
C PRO A 150 -20.22 18.65 9.88
N PHE A 151 -19.03 18.21 9.45
CA PHE A 151 -17.95 17.80 10.37
C PHE A 151 -17.05 18.96 10.85
N GLY A 152 -17.36 20.20 10.45
CA GLY A 152 -16.58 21.39 10.80
C GLY A 152 -15.21 21.47 10.13
N SER A 153 -14.48 22.54 10.45
CA SER A 153 -13.19 22.87 9.82
C SER A 153 -12.05 21.93 10.25
N ILE A 154 -12.01 21.54 11.53
CA ILE A 154 -10.97 20.63 12.06
C ILE A 154 -10.98 19.31 11.29
N TYR A 155 -12.17 18.71 11.11
CA TYR A 155 -12.25 17.45 10.40
C TYR A 155 -12.04 17.62 8.89
N CYS A 156 -12.38 18.77 8.30
CA CYS A 156 -12.03 19.06 6.91
C CYS A 156 -10.51 18.97 6.68
N THR A 157 -9.75 19.55 7.60
CA THR A 157 -8.28 19.50 7.61
C THR A 157 -7.76 18.06 7.73
N ILE A 158 -8.29 17.30 8.69
CA ILE A 158 -7.93 15.88 8.86
C ILE A 158 -8.27 15.07 7.61
N ASN A 159 -9.46 15.27 7.03
CA ASN A 159 -9.95 14.55 5.88
C ASN A 159 -9.06 14.74 4.64
N ASN A 160 -8.66 15.98 4.34
CA ASN A 160 -7.78 16.28 3.21
C ASN A 160 -6.35 15.78 3.44
N PHE A 161 -5.83 15.92 4.66
CA PHE A 161 -4.51 15.40 5.03
C PHE A 161 -4.45 13.87 4.91
N VAL A 162 -5.42 13.16 5.48
CA VAL A 162 -5.48 11.70 5.43
C VAL A 162 -5.58 11.22 3.97
N ALA A 163 -6.34 11.91 3.11
CA ALA A 163 -6.41 11.59 1.69
C ALA A 163 -5.02 11.53 1.06
N ASN A 164 -4.27 12.63 1.13
CA ASN A 164 -2.97 12.72 0.46
C ASN A 164 -1.89 11.85 1.12
N VAL A 165 -1.88 11.73 2.45
CA VAL A 165 -0.89 10.90 3.17
C VAL A 165 -1.05 9.43 2.84
N THR A 166 -2.28 8.92 2.86
CA THR A 166 -2.52 7.49 2.64
C THR A 166 -2.25 7.10 1.20
N VAL A 167 -2.63 7.93 0.23
CA VAL A 167 -2.33 7.73 -1.19
C VAL A 167 -0.81 7.70 -1.44
N SER A 168 -0.09 8.72 -0.95
CA SER A 168 1.36 8.79 -1.08
C SER A 168 2.05 7.57 -0.44
N THR A 169 1.58 7.16 0.74
CA THR A 169 2.09 5.99 1.46
C THR A 169 1.88 4.71 0.66
N SER A 170 0.70 4.54 0.07
CA SER A 170 0.38 3.37 -0.75
C SER A 170 1.28 3.30 -1.98
N VAL A 171 1.49 4.43 -2.67
CA VAL A 171 2.36 4.52 -3.84
C VAL A 171 3.81 4.20 -3.52
N PHE A 172 4.39 4.87 -2.52
CA PHE A 172 5.77 4.62 -2.15
C PHE A 172 5.98 3.18 -1.64
N THR A 173 4.96 2.59 -1.02
CA THR A 173 4.95 1.17 -0.68
C THR A 173 5.00 0.27 -1.92
N LEU A 174 4.23 0.56 -2.97
CA LEU A 174 4.26 -0.18 -4.24
C LEU A 174 5.62 -0.08 -4.94
N VAL A 175 6.26 1.08 -4.90
CA VAL A 175 7.63 1.26 -5.39
C VAL A 175 8.62 0.40 -4.58
N ALA A 176 8.54 0.44 -3.25
CA ALA A 176 9.41 -0.36 -2.39
C ALA A 176 9.22 -1.87 -2.61
N ILE A 177 7.97 -2.32 -2.78
CA ILE A 177 7.65 -3.70 -3.18
C ILE A 177 8.32 -4.04 -4.51
N SER A 178 8.20 -3.17 -5.52
CA SER A 178 8.77 -3.38 -6.85
C SER A 178 10.29 -3.57 -6.79
N PHE A 179 10.99 -2.76 -5.99
CA PHE A 179 12.43 -2.91 -5.73
C PHE A 179 12.76 -4.21 -4.97
N ASP A 180 12.02 -4.54 -3.93
CA ASP A 180 12.22 -5.78 -3.16
C ASP A 180 12.06 -7.02 -4.06
N ARG A 181 11.07 -7.02 -4.96
CA ARG A 181 10.86 -8.09 -5.94
C ARG A 181 11.96 -8.11 -7.00
N TYR A 182 12.36 -6.95 -7.49
CA TYR A 182 13.47 -6.82 -8.44
C TYR A 182 14.75 -7.46 -7.88
N ILE A 183 15.18 -7.09 -6.66
CA ILE A 183 16.38 -7.65 -6.03
C ILE A 183 16.25 -9.17 -5.88
N ALA A 184 15.11 -9.66 -5.40
CA ALA A 184 14.90 -11.10 -5.16
C ALA A 184 14.88 -11.96 -6.45
N ILE A 185 14.55 -11.37 -7.60
CA ILE A 185 14.40 -12.10 -8.87
C ILE A 185 15.64 -11.92 -9.75
N VAL A 186 16.13 -10.69 -9.89
CA VAL A 186 17.24 -10.33 -10.78
C VAL A 186 18.60 -10.61 -10.14
N HIS A 187 18.71 -10.46 -8.81
CA HIS A 187 19.96 -10.67 -8.07
C HIS A 187 19.79 -11.72 -6.95
N PRO A 188 19.56 -13.01 -7.31
CA PRO A 188 19.24 -14.06 -6.33
C PRO A 188 20.35 -14.34 -5.31
N LEU A 189 21.61 -14.00 -5.61
CA LEU A 189 22.77 -14.19 -4.74
C LEU A 189 23.03 -12.99 -3.81
N LYS A 190 22.34 -11.86 -4.01
CA LYS A 190 22.47 -10.68 -3.14
C LYS A 190 21.72 -10.93 -1.82
N ARG A 191 22.31 -10.48 -0.71
CA ARG A 191 21.69 -10.63 0.62
C ARG A 191 20.29 -10.02 0.62
N ARG A 192 19.29 -10.81 1.03
CA ARG A 192 17.89 -10.35 1.14
C ARG A 192 17.76 -9.21 2.15
N THR A 193 16.83 -8.32 1.88
CA THR A 193 16.50 -7.19 2.76
C THR A 193 16.14 -7.68 4.16
N SER A 194 16.86 -7.21 5.19
CA SER A 194 16.57 -7.54 6.59
C SER A 194 15.26 -6.88 7.04
N ARG A 195 14.55 -7.52 7.99
CA ARG A 195 13.33 -6.96 8.60
C ARG A 195 13.56 -5.60 9.26
N ARG A 196 14.76 -5.33 9.82
CA ARG A 196 15.10 -4.01 10.39
C ARG A 196 15.13 -2.93 9.30
N LYS A 197 15.75 -3.24 8.16
CA LYS A 197 15.79 -2.33 6.99
C LYS A 197 14.40 -2.04 6.45
N VAL A 198 13.54 -3.06 6.37
CA VAL A 198 12.14 -2.88 5.92
C VAL A 198 11.37 -1.96 6.86
N ARG A 199 11.46 -2.16 8.17
CA ARG A 199 10.82 -1.28 9.15
C ARG A 199 11.28 0.17 9.01
N PHE A 200 12.59 0.39 8.83
CA PHE A 200 13.12 1.71 8.56
C PHE A 200 12.56 2.32 7.26
N ILE A 201 12.51 1.57 6.17
CA ILE A 201 11.91 2.00 4.89
C ILE A 201 10.44 2.41 5.10
N LEU A 202 9.66 1.64 5.85
CA LEU A 202 8.26 1.97 6.12
C LEU A 202 8.11 3.28 6.89
N VAL A 203 8.94 3.52 7.92
CA VAL A 203 8.93 4.80 8.67
C VAL A 203 9.28 5.98 7.75
N MET A 204 10.26 5.82 6.86
CA MET A 204 10.62 6.84 5.88
C MET A 204 9.49 7.12 4.87
N ILE A 205 8.78 6.08 4.44
CA ILE A 205 7.60 6.24 3.58
C ILE A 205 6.56 7.12 4.27
N TRP A 206 6.20 6.83 5.52
CA TRP A 206 5.23 7.64 6.25
C TRP A 206 5.70 9.07 6.46
N ALA A 207 6.96 9.27 6.85
CA ALA A 207 7.53 10.60 7.02
C ALA A 207 7.46 11.41 5.71
N LEU A 208 7.89 10.84 4.59
CA LEU A 208 7.84 11.49 3.28
C LEU A 208 6.41 11.82 2.86
N SER A 209 5.46 10.89 3.06
CA SER A 209 4.05 11.12 2.77
C SER A 209 3.47 12.25 3.62
N CYS A 210 3.80 12.35 4.90
CA CYS A 210 3.35 13.43 5.77
C CYS A 210 3.92 14.78 5.34
N VAL A 211 5.19 14.83 4.95
CA VAL A 211 5.83 16.05 4.43
C VAL A 211 5.13 16.50 3.14
N LEU A 212 4.86 15.58 2.23
CA LEU A 212 4.21 15.88 0.97
C LEU A 212 2.77 16.40 1.17
N SER A 213 2.05 15.87 2.16
CA SER A 213 0.68 16.27 2.48
C SER A 213 0.58 17.44 3.47
N ALA A 214 1.69 17.98 3.96
CA ALA A 214 1.71 19.05 4.95
C ALA A 214 0.90 20.29 4.54
N PRO A 215 0.89 20.73 3.26
CA PRO A 215 0.05 21.86 2.84
C PRO A 215 -1.44 21.68 3.14
N CYS A 216 -1.95 20.44 3.14
CA CYS A 216 -3.34 20.16 3.51
C CYS A 216 -3.65 20.49 4.97
N LEU A 217 -2.67 20.49 5.87
CA LEU A 217 -2.87 20.88 7.25
C LEU A 217 -3.01 22.39 7.43
N LEU A 218 -2.38 23.17 6.54
CA LEU A 218 -2.33 24.63 6.64
C LEU A 218 -3.49 25.29 5.89
N TYR A 219 -3.83 24.76 4.72
CA TYR A 219 -4.72 25.43 3.76
C TYR A 219 -6.10 24.78 3.62
N SER A 220 -6.44 23.77 4.42
CA SER A 220 -7.81 23.23 4.41
C SER A 220 -8.77 24.16 5.12
N SER A 221 -9.88 24.52 4.47
CA SER A 221 -10.90 25.40 5.03
C SER A 221 -12.30 24.97 4.62
N ILE A 222 -13.31 25.60 5.22
CA ILE A 222 -14.72 25.39 4.93
C ILE A 222 -15.37 26.68 4.42
N MET A 223 -16.28 26.54 3.46
CA MET A 223 -17.04 27.66 2.91
C MET A 223 -18.52 27.30 2.91
N THR A 224 -19.34 28.24 3.36
CA THR A 224 -20.80 28.11 3.40
C THR A 224 -21.39 29.01 2.31
N LYS A 225 -21.96 28.39 1.28
CA LYS A 225 -22.67 29.08 0.20
C LYS A 225 -24.14 29.23 0.55
N HIS A 226 -24.66 30.45 0.43
CA HIS A 226 -26.08 30.76 0.62
C HIS A 226 -26.80 30.83 -0.74
N TYR A 227 -27.97 30.20 -0.83
CA TYR A 227 -28.79 30.17 -2.05
C TYR A 227 -30.07 31.00 -1.88
N TYR A 228 -30.65 31.47 -3.00
CA TYR A 228 -31.89 32.28 -3.01
C TYR A 228 -33.09 31.64 -2.31
N ASN A 229 -33.11 30.32 -2.12
CA ASN A 229 -34.18 29.61 -1.42
C ASN A 229 -34.00 29.57 0.12
N GLY A 230 -33.04 30.32 0.67
CA GLY A 230 -32.72 30.33 2.10
C GLY A 230 -31.93 29.09 2.58
N LYS A 231 -31.60 28.14 1.70
CA LYS A 231 -30.71 27.02 2.06
C LYS A 231 -29.25 27.45 2.03
N SER A 232 -28.46 26.92 2.95
CA SER A 232 -27.01 27.04 2.96
C SER A 232 -26.35 25.69 2.68
N ARG A 233 -25.20 25.68 2.01
CA ARG A 233 -24.36 24.50 1.77
C ARG A 233 -22.93 24.77 2.19
N THR A 234 -22.43 23.97 3.12
CA THR A 234 -21.03 23.98 3.55
C THR A 234 -20.23 22.97 2.76
N VAL A 235 -19.08 23.40 2.23
CA VAL A 235 -18.14 22.55 1.50
C VAL A 235 -16.76 22.62 2.14
N CYS A 236 -16.07 21.48 2.18
CA CYS A 236 -14.66 21.38 2.58
C CYS A 236 -13.79 21.51 1.32
N PHE A 237 -12.80 22.40 1.35
CA PHE A 237 -11.93 22.69 0.20
C PHE A 237 -10.55 23.18 0.63
N MET A 238 -9.62 23.31 -0.33
CA MET A 238 -8.30 23.91 -0.12
C MET A 238 -8.35 25.41 -0.47
N MET A 239 -8.01 26.25 0.49
CA MET A 239 -7.95 27.70 0.38
C MET A 239 -6.49 28.14 0.38
N TRP A 240 -5.98 28.45 -0.81
CA TRP A 240 -4.61 28.87 -1.01
C TRP A 240 -4.49 30.40 -0.92
N PRO A 241 -3.30 30.93 -0.59
CA PRO A 241 -3.10 32.37 -0.38
C PRO A 241 -3.31 33.22 -1.64
N ASP A 242 -3.18 32.63 -2.82
CA ASP A 242 -3.40 33.28 -4.12
C ASP A 242 -4.83 33.13 -4.65
N GLY A 243 -5.73 32.55 -3.85
CA GLY A 243 -7.14 32.39 -4.17
C GLY A 243 -7.58 30.92 -4.24
N ARG A 244 -8.69 30.68 -4.93
CA ARG A 244 -9.37 29.37 -4.92
C ARG A 244 -9.16 28.62 -6.23
N TYR A 245 -9.30 27.30 -6.18
CA TYR A 245 -9.45 26.48 -7.38
C TYR A 245 -10.68 26.93 -8.19
N PRO A 246 -10.62 27.00 -9.53
CA PRO A 246 -9.52 26.59 -10.42
C PRO A 246 -8.56 27.72 -10.85
N THR A 247 -8.59 28.90 -10.21
CA THR A 247 -7.78 30.07 -10.65
C THR A 247 -6.45 30.22 -9.90
N SER A 248 -6.26 29.51 -8.79
CA SER A 248 -5.04 29.53 -7.98
C SER A 248 -3.87 28.81 -8.68
N MET A 249 -2.75 29.52 -8.85
CA MET A 249 -1.48 29.01 -9.37
C MET A 249 -0.79 28.07 -8.38
N THR A 250 -0.91 28.33 -7.08
CA THR A 250 -0.30 27.48 -6.05
C THR A 250 -1.04 26.14 -5.94
N ASP A 251 -2.37 26.11 -6.07
CA ASP A 251 -3.15 24.88 -6.16
C ASP A 251 -2.72 24.05 -7.37
N TYR A 252 -2.60 24.68 -8.55
CA TYR A 252 -2.11 24.01 -9.76
C TYR A 252 -0.71 23.43 -9.57
N THR A 253 0.20 24.22 -9.02
CA THR A 253 1.59 23.79 -8.77
C THR A 253 1.64 22.62 -7.79
N TYR A 254 0.85 22.67 -6.72
CA TYR A 254 0.76 21.58 -5.75
C TYR A 254 0.20 20.30 -6.38
N ASN A 255 -0.90 20.40 -7.14
CA ASN A 255 -1.48 19.26 -7.86
C ASN A 255 -0.50 18.66 -8.88
N LEU A 256 0.30 19.49 -9.55
CA LEU A 256 1.35 19.04 -10.47
C LEU A 256 2.48 18.31 -9.73
N ILE A 257 2.94 18.84 -8.58
CA ILE A 257 3.95 18.19 -7.73
C ILE A 257 3.44 16.82 -7.25
N ILE A 258 2.20 16.76 -6.76
CA ILE A 258 1.56 15.50 -6.35
C ILE A 258 1.52 14.54 -7.55
N LEU A 259 1.02 14.96 -8.72
CA LEU A 259 0.99 14.12 -9.92
C LEU A 259 2.39 13.58 -10.27
N VAL A 260 3.44 14.40 -10.24
CA VAL A 260 4.80 13.95 -10.58
C VAL A 260 5.34 12.98 -9.53
N LEU A 261 5.21 13.30 -8.24
CA LEU A 261 5.83 12.54 -7.15
C LEU A 261 5.05 11.26 -6.80
N THR A 262 3.71 11.28 -6.87
CA THR A 262 2.85 10.14 -6.51
C THR A 262 2.34 9.36 -7.70
N TYR A 263 2.50 9.85 -8.93
CA TYR A 263 2.11 9.12 -10.13
C TYR A 263 3.25 8.98 -11.14
N GLY A 264 3.79 10.08 -11.68
CA GLY A 264 4.78 10.06 -12.77
C GLY A 264 6.05 9.26 -12.45
N ILE A 265 6.80 9.68 -11.43
CA ILE A 265 8.05 9.02 -11.01
C ILE A 265 7.80 7.57 -10.58
N PRO A 266 6.83 7.26 -9.69
CA PRO A 266 6.50 5.89 -9.31
C PRO A 266 6.17 5.00 -10.50
N MET A 267 5.38 5.48 -11.46
CA MET A 267 5.00 4.72 -12.65
C MET A 267 6.21 4.37 -13.52
N ILE A 268 7.12 5.31 -13.74
CA ILE A 268 8.35 5.08 -14.51
C ILE A 268 9.23 4.05 -13.79
N VAL A 269 9.46 4.23 -12.48
CA VAL A 269 10.28 3.31 -11.69
C VAL A 269 9.71 1.90 -11.70
N MET A 270 8.40 1.76 -11.45
CA MET A 270 7.72 0.47 -11.48
C MET A 270 7.81 -0.16 -12.87
N LEU A 271 7.54 0.59 -13.94
CA LEU A 271 7.64 0.11 -15.31
C LEU A 271 9.03 -0.48 -15.60
N ILE A 272 10.10 0.26 -15.29
CA ILE A 272 11.48 -0.20 -15.46
C ILE A 272 11.72 -1.49 -14.67
N CYS A 273 11.37 -1.51 -13.37
CA CYS A 273 11.53 -2.68 -12.51
C CYS A 273 10.81 -3.91 -13.07
N TYR A 274 9.55 -3.79 -13.51
CA TYR A 274 8.77 -4.90 -14.06
C TYR A 274 9.23 -5.34 -15.43
N SER A 275 9.69 -4.43 -16.29
CA SER A 275 10.32 -4.79 -17.56
C SER A 275 11.60 -5.62 -17.35
N LEU A 276 12.46 -5.21 -16.42
CA LEU A 276 13.69 -5.95 -16.08
C LEU A 276 13.36 -7.33 -15.47
N MET A 277 12.40 -7.39 -14.55
CA MET A 277 11.91 -8.66 -13.99
C MET A 277 11.33 -9.59 -15.08
N GLY A 278 10.56 -9.04 -16.02
CA GLY A 278 9.99 -9.76 -17.15
C GLY A 278 11.07 -10.34 -18.06
N ARG A 279 12.08 -9.54 -18.41
CA ARG A 279 13.23 -9.99 -19.21
C ARG A 279 13.97 -11.16 -18.57
N VAL A 280 14.22 -11.11 -17.26
CA VAL A 280 14.90 -12.23 -16.57
C VAL A 280 14.02 -13.49 -16.52
N LEU A 281 12.72 -13.35 -16.24
CA LEU A 281 11.83 -14.50 -16.05
C LEU A 281 11.40 -15.18 -17.36
N TRP A 282 11.30 -14.44 -18.46
CA TRP A 282 10.91 -14.97 -19.78
C TRP A 282 12.08 -15.09 -20.76
N GLY A 283 13.12 -14.28 -20.61
CA GLY A 283 14.32 -14.30 -21.47
C GLY A 283 15.38 -15.31 -21.02
N SER A 284 15.35 -15.80 -19.78
CA SER A 284 16.22 -16.89 -19.33
C SER A 284 15.82 -18.21 -19.98
N ARG A 285 16.26 -18.44 -21.22
CA ARG A 285 16.35 -19.80 -21.78
C ARG A 285 17.48 -20.49 -21.03
N SER A 286 17.12 -21.38 -20.09
CA SER A 286 18.12 -22.24 -19.46
C SER A 286 18.79 -23.08 -20.55
N ILE A 287 20.08 -22.84 -20.75
CA ILE A 287 20.96 -23.68 -21.57
C ILE A 287 21.31 -24.88 -20.68
N GLY A 288 20.54 -25.96 -20.81
CA GLY A 288 20.69 -27.18 -20.01
C GLY A 288 19.34 -27.86 -19.70
N GLU A 289 19.39 -29.15 -19.36
CA GLU A 289 18.21 -29.92 -18.93
C GLU A 289 17.66 -29.32 -17.63
N ASN A 290 16.51 -28.65 -17.73
CA ASN A 290 15.86 -28.05 -16.58
C ASN A 290 15.28 -29.16 -15.70
N THR A 291 15.74 -29.25 -14.46
CA THR A 291 15.06 -30.11 -13.49
C THR A 291 13.61 -29.62 -13.26
N ASP A 292 12.67 -30.54 -13.06
CA ASP A 292 11.25 -30.20 -12.83
C ASP A 292 11.06 -29.19 -11.69
N ARG A 293 11.90 -29.29 -10.64
CA ARG A 293 11.91 -28.36 -9.51
C ARG A 293 12.29 -26.93 -9.90
N GLN A 294 13.23 -26.73 -10.83
CA GLN A 294 13.60 -25.41 -11.33
C GLN A 294 12.46 -24.82 -12.17
N MET A 295 11.81 -25.64 -13.00
CA MET A 295 10.65 -25.24 -13.79
C MET A 295 9.46 -24.82 -12.91
N GLU A 296 9.15 -25.57 -11.85
CA GLU A 296 8.09 -25.21 -10.89
C GLU A 296 8.40 -23.91 -10.13
N SER A 297 9.65 -23.73 -9.69
CA SER A 297 10.11 -22.49 -9.04
C SER A 297 9.94 -21.28 -9.96
N MET A 298 10.29 -21.40 -11.24
CA MET A 298 10.12 -20.35 -12.24
C MET A 298 8.65 -20.02 -12.51
N LYS A 299 7.77 -21.03 -12.60
CA LYS A 299 6.31 -20.82 -12.71
C LYS A 299 5.75 -20.03 -11.52
N SER A 300 6.19 -20.36 -10.30
CA SER A 300 5.79 -19.65 -9.09
C SER A 300 6.24 -18.18 -9.10
N LYS A 301 7.49 -17.90 -9.49
CA LYS A 301 8.01 -16.52 -9.60
C LYS A 301 7.24 -15.69 -10.65
N ARG A 302 6.95 -16.26 -11.83
CA ARG A 302 6.13 -15.60 -12.86
C ARG A 302 4.73 -15.25 -12.35
N LYS A 303 4.09 -16.13 -11.58
CA LYS A 303 2.77 -15.85 -10.98
C LYS A 303 2.83 -14.64 -10.05
N VAL A 304 3.86 -14.54 -9.22
CA VAL A 304 4.06 -13.42 -8.29
C VAL A 304 4.33 -12.13 -9.07
N VAL A 305 5.14 -12.14 -10.13
CA VAL A 305 5.36 -10.94 -10.96
C VAL A 305 4.09 -10.51 -11.68
N ARG A 306 3.31 -11.43 -12.25
CA ARG A 306 1.99 -11.12 -12.83
C ARG A 306 1.05 -10.45 -11.82
N MET A 307 1.14 -10.83 -10.55
CA MET A 307 0.35 -10.20 -9.47
C MET A 307 0.71 -8.74 -9.31
N PHE A 308 2.01 -8.44 -9.24
CA PHE A 308 2.44 -7.07 -9.07
C PHE A 308 2.22 -6.21 -10.30
N ILE A 309 2.38 -6.75 -11.52
CA ILE A 309 2.01 -6.05 -12.76
C ILE A 309 0.53 -5.67 -12.71
N ALA A 310 -0.36 -6.59 -12.29
CA ALA A 310 -1.79 -6.28 -12.15
C ALA A 310 -2.04 -5.14 -11.16
N ILE A 311 -1.40 -5.16 -9.98
CA ILE A 311 -1.53 -4.10 -8.97
C ILE A 311 -1.12 -2.74 -9.56
N VAL A 312 0.02 -2.67 -10.27
CA VAL A 312 0.51 -1.43 -10.87
C VAL A 312 -0.39 -0.93 -12.00
N SER A 313 -0.84 -1.83 -12.88
CA SER A 313 -1.77 -1.46 -13.95
C SER A 313 -3.09 -0.91 -13.40
N ILE A 314 -3.62 -1.52 -12.34
CA ILE A 314 -4.85 -1.05 -11.69
C ILE A 314 -4.63 0.31 -11.04
N PHE A 315 -3.54 0.48 -10.29
CA PHE A 315 -3.17 1.78 -9.73
C PHE A 315 -3.09 2.87 -10.83
N ALA A 316 -2.43 2.57 -11.94
CA ALA A 316 -2.26 3.49 -13.06
C ALA A 316 -3.60 3.93 -13.68
N ILE A 317 -4.53 2.98 -13.86
CA ILE A 317 -5.84 3.23 -14.44
C ILE A 317 -6.77 3.94 -13.45
N CYS A 318 -6.72 3.57 -12.18
CA CYS A 318 -7.61 4.12 -11.16
C CYS A 318 -7.32 5.59 -10.86
N TRP A 319 -6.04 5.98 -10.81
CA TRP A 319 -5.64 7.32 -10.37
C TRP A 319 -5.47 8.34 -11.48
N LEU A 320 -5.19 7.90 -12.72
CA LEU A 320 -4.95 8.81 -13.83
C LEU A 320 -6.12 9.78 -14.09
N PRO A 321 -7.39 9.32 -14.18
CA PRO A 321 -8.50 10.22 -14.49
C PRO A 321 -8.71 11.29 -13.41
N TYR A 322 -8.45 10.93 -12.15
CA TYR A 322 -8.56 11.84 -11.02
C TYR A 322 -7.51 12.95 -11.09
N HIS A 323 -6.24 12.63 -11.33
CA HIS A 323 -5.21 13.67 -11.47
C HIS A 323 -5.41 14.54 -12.72
N LEU A 324 -5.79 13.93 -13.85
CA LEU A 324 -6.04 14.69 -15.09
C LEU A 324 -7.21 15.65 -14.95
N PHE A 325 -8.22 15.33 -14.15
CA PHE A 325 -9.36 16.21 -13.92
C PHE A 325 -8.95 17.56 -13.33
N PHE A 326 -8.11 17.59 -12.28
CA PHE A 326 -7.67 18.85 -11.66
C PHE A 326 -6.82 19.70 -12.61
N ILE A 327 -5.93 19.07 -13.39
CA ILE A 327 -5.11 19.77 -14.38
C ILE A 327 -5.97 20.33 -15.51
N TYR A 328 -6.91 19.53 -16.01
CA TYR A 328 -7.78 19.95 -17.11
C TYR A 328 -8.73 21.09 -16.71
N ALA A 329 -9.30 21.01 -15.51
CA ALA A 329 -10.21 22.03 -15.01
C ALA A 329 -9.53 23.37 -14.71
N TYR A 330 -8.23 23.38 -14.38
CA TYR A 330 -7.42 24.60 -14.28
C TYR A 330 -7.27 25.31 -15.62
N HIS A 331 -7.01 24.57 -16.70
CA HIS A 331 -6.84 25.16 -18.04
C HIS A 331 -8.17 25.53 -18.71
N ASN A 332 -9.27 24.87 -18.34
CA ASN A 332 -10.58 25.13 -18.90
C ASN A 332 -11.62 25.38 -17.80
N ASN A 333 -11.59 26.59 -17.24
CA ASN A 333 -12.48 27.03 -16.16
C ASN A 333 -13.98 26.90 -16.51
N GLN A 334 -14.34 26.90 -17.79
CA GLN A 334 -15.74 26.69 -18.21
C GLN A 334 -16.24 25.28 -17.86
N VAL A 335 -15.36 24.27 -17.84
CA VAL A 335 -15.71 22.89 -17.50
C VAL A 335 -16.18 22.77 -16.05
N ALA A 336 -15.56 23.54 -15.14
CA ALA A 336 -15.93 23.60 -13.74
C ALA A 336 -17.36 24.16 -13.52
N SER A 337 -17.88 24.93 -14.47
CA SER A 337 -19.24 25.49 -14.41
C SER A 337 -20.33 24.60 -15.01
N THR A 338 -19.96 23.48 -15.66
CA THR A 338 -20.93 22.62 -16.36
C THR A 338 -21.74 21.74 -15.40
N LYS A 339 -23.00 21.46 -15.76
CA LYS A 339 -23.91 20.62 -14.97
C LYS A 339 -23.39 19.18 -14.75
N TYR A 340 -22.59 18.66 -15.67
CA TYR A 340 -22.06 17.29 -15.63
C TYR A 340 -20.78 17.13 -14.80
N VAL A 341 -20.12 18.24 -14.41
CA VAL A 341 -18.82 18.20 -13.73
C VAL A 341 -18.86 17.40 -12.43
N GLN A 342 -19.97 17.46 -11.69
CA GLN A 342 -20.12 16.74 -10.43
C GLN A 342 -20.19 15.23 -10.65
N HIS A 343 -20.83 14.76 -11.72
CA HIS A 343 -20.85 13.34 -12.07
C HIS A 343 -19.48 12.85 -12.54
N MET A 344 -18.75 13.65 -13.31
CA MET A 344 -17.38 13.33 -13.70
C MET A 344 -16.47 13.24 -12.47
N TYR A 345 -16.54 14.22 -11.58
CA TYR A 345 -15.78 14.21 -10.33
C TYR A 345 -16.10 12.98 -9.47
N LEU A 346 -17.39 12.68 -9.23
CA LEU A 346 -17.79 11.50 -8.46
C LEU A 346 -17.30 10.20 -9.11
N GLY A 347 -17.35 10.10 -10.44
CA GLY A 347 -16.85 8.93 -11.17
C GLY A 347 -15.33 8.77 -11.08
N PHE A 348 -14.56 9.83 -11.29
CA PHE A 348 -13.11 9.79 -11.17
C PHE A 348 -12.66 9.56 -9.73
N TYR A 349 -13.34 10.18 -8.77
CA TYR A 349 -13.11 9.94 -7.35
C TYR A 349 -13.42 8.49 -6.96
N TRP A 350 -14.58 7.96 -7.36
CA TRP A 350 -14.93 6.55 -7.12
C TRP A 350 -13.88 5.60 -7.70
N LEU A 351 -13.45 5.85 -8.93
CA LEU A 351 -12.46 5.03 -9.62
C LEU A 351 -11.11 5.07 -8.89
N ALA A 352 -10.65 6.24 -8.44
CA ALA A 352 -9.44 6.38 -7.65
C ALA A 352 -9.54 5.62 -6.31
N MET A 353 -10.64 5.78 -5.60
CA MET A 353 -10.87 5.14 -4.30
C MET A 353 -11.06 3.62 -4.39
N SER A 354 -11.54 3.12 -5.53
CA SER A 354 -11.68 1.67 -5.77
C SER A 354 -10.36 0.92 -5.67
N ASN A 355 -9.21 1.60 -5.85
CA ASN A 355 -7.88 1.01 -5.67
C ASN A 355 -7.72 0.32 -4.30
N ALA A 356 -8.26 0.93 -3.22
CA ALA A 356 -8.21 0.34 -1.88
C ALA A 356 -9.01 -0.96 -1.76
N MET A 357 -10.10 -1.08 -2.51
CA MET A 357 -10.95 -2.29 -2.56
C MET A 357 -10.26 -3.44 -3.30
N VAL A 358 -9.51 -3.13 -4.36
CA VAL A 358 -8.99 -4.14 -5.28
C VAL A 358 -7.78 -4.89 -4.70
N ASN A 359 -7.01 -4.26 -3.81
CA ASN A 359 -5.82 -4.86 -3.19
C ASN A 359 -6.08 -6.23 -2.53
N PRO A 360 -7.04 -6.37 -1.57
CA PRO A 360 -7.41 -7.67 -1.00
C PRO A 360 -7.88 -8.70 -2.04
N ILE A 361 -8.62 -8.27 -3.08
CA ILE A 361 -9.13 -9.16 -4.14
C ILE A 361 -7.97 -9.78 -4.92
N ILE A 362 -6.96 -8.97 -5.25
CA ILE A 362 -5.74 -9.45 -5.91
C ILE A 362 -5.01 -10.46 -5.02
N TYR A 363 -4.87 -10.18 -3.72
CA TYR A 363 -4.20 -11.08 -2.79
C TYR A 363 -4.92 -12.42 -2.68
N TYR A 364 -6.26 -12.40 -2.64
CA TYR A 364 -7.10 -13.59 -2.63
C TYR A 364 -6.89 -14.46 -3.88
N TRP A 365 -6.89 -13.86 -5.08
CA TRP A 365 -6.75 -14.62 -6.33
C TRP A 365 -5.34 -15.15 -6.56
N MET A 366 -4.33 -14.33 -6.26
CA MET A 366 -2.99 -14.56 -6.76
C MET A 366 -2.07 -15.24 -5.74
N ASN A 367 -2.35 -15.13 -4.44
CA ASN A 367 -1.57 -15.78 -3.40
C ASN A 367 -2.32 -16.94 -2.72
N LYS A 368 -1.88 -18.17 -3.00
CA LYS A 368 -2.51 -19.40 -2.47
C LYS A 368 -2.62 -19.40 -0.94
N ARG A 369 -1.63 -18.85 -0.22
CA ARG A 369 -1.67 -18.81 1.25
C ARG A 369 -2.74 -17.84 1.75
N PHE A 370 -2.80 -16.62 1.21
CA PHE A 370 -3.87 -15.68 1.53
C PHE A 370 -5.23 -16.28 1.21
N ARG A 371 -5.41 -16.87 0.02
CA ARG A 371 -6.66 -17.53 -0.38
C ARG A 371 -7.18 -18.53 0.68
N MET A 372 -6.32 -19.40 1.20
CA MET A 372 -6.71 -20.38 2.22
C MET A 372 -7.21 -19.70 3.51
N TYR A 373 -6.55 -18.63 3.97
CA TYR A 373 -6.99 -17.90 5.16
C TYR A 373 -8.29 -17.10 4.91
N PHE A 374 -8.41 -16.44 3.77
CA PHE A 374 -9.65 -15.76 3.36
C PHE A 374 -10.83 -16.74 3.29
N GLN A 375 -10.65 -17.90 2.65
CA GLN A 375 -11.69 -18.94 2.58
C GLN A 375 -12.07 -19.44 3.96
N ARG A 376 -11.11 -19.58 4.88
CA ARG A 376 -11.43 -19.98 6.25
C ARG A 376 -12.35 -18.98 6.95
N ILE A 377 -12.13 -17.68 6.79
CA ILE A 377 -12.97 -16.65 7.41
C ILE A 377 -14.35 -16.60 6.74
N ILE A 378 -14.37 -16.52 5.40
CA ILE A 378 -15.62 -16.40 4.64
C ILE A 378 -16.48 -17.65 4.80
N CYS A 379 -15.89 -18.86 4.75
CA CYS A 379 -16.62 -20.11 4.94
C CYS A 379 -16.97 -20.38 6.41
N CYS A 380 -16.21 -19.89 7.40
CA CYS A 380 -16.63 -19.97 8.82
C CYS A 380 -17.83 -19.05 9.13
N CYS A 381 -18.06 -17.99 8.35
CA CYS A 381 -19.30 -17.21 8.44
C CYS A 381 -20.51 -17.94 7.82
N CYS A 382 -20.29 -18.97 6.98
CA CYS A 382 -21.35 -19.79 6.38
C CYS A 382 -21.52 -21.16 7.05
N VAL A 383 -20.53 -21.63 7.82
CA VAL A 383 -20.54 -22.93 8.51
C VAL A 383 -19.99 -22.74 9.92
N SER A 384 -20.90 -22.50 10.86
CA SER A 384 -20.61 -22.69 12.29
C SER A 384 -20.23 -24.16 12.53
N PHE A 385 -19.27 -24.38 13.42
CA PHE A 385 -18.87 -25.68 13.98
C PHE A 385 -18.04 -26.65 13.09
N SER A 386 -16.73 -26.39 13.00
CA SER A 386 -15.77 -27.48 13.27
C SER A 386 -14.38 -26.93 13.60
N ARG A 387 -14.01 -27.06 14.87
CA ARG A 387 -12.72 -26.62 15.43
C ARG A 387 -11.63 -27.63 15.07
N HIS A 388 -11.29 -27.75 13.79
CA HIS A 388 -10.09 -28.49 13.39
C HIS A 388 -8.85 -27.58 13.57
N ARG A 389 -8.15 -27.79 14.69
CA ARG A 389 -6.70 -27.58 14.73
C ARG A 389 -6.11 -28.47 13.63
N PHE A 390 -5.44 -27.87 12.66
CA PHE A 390 -4.67 -28.62 11.69
C PHE A 390 -3.24 -28.12 11.70
N ASP A 391 -2.35 -29.06 12.00
CA ASP A 391 -0.92 -28.98 11.84
C ASP A 391 -0.52 -28.57 10.42
N SER A 392 0.67 -28.00 10.36
CA SER A 392 1.40 -27.60 9.17
C SER A 392 1.38 -28.68 8.07
N PRO A 393 1.30 -28.32 6.77
CA PRO A 393 1.21 -29.29 5.69
C PRO A 393 2.54 -30.01 5.49
N LYS A 394 2.68 -31.18 6.10
CA LYS A 394 3.49 -32.29 5.58
C LYS A 394 2.55 -33.45 5.26
N SER A 395 2.81 -34.10 4.13
CA SER A 395 2.19 -35.31 3.58
C SER A 395 0.68 -35.30 3.28
N ARG A 396 0.33 -35.07 2.01
CA ARG A 396 -0.79 -35.78 1.36
C ARG A 396 -0.27 -36.42 0.07
N LEU A 397 0.15 -37.67 0.19
CA LEU A 397 0.13 -38.66 -0.88
C LEU A 397 -0.44 -39.93 -0.24
N THR A 398 -1.77 -39.99 -0.15
CA THR A 398 -2.49 -41.24 0.06
C THR A 398 -3.24 -41.53 -1.23
N ASN A 399 -2.70 -42.53 -1.89
CA ASN A 399 -3.12 -43.11 -3.15
C ASN A 399 -4.53 -43.69 -2.99
N LYS A 400 -5.48 -43.27 -3.85
CA LYS A 400 -6.74 -43.99 -4.06
C LYS A 400 -6.47 -45.05 -5.12
N ASN A 401 -6.46 -46.31 -4.70
CA ASN A 401 -7.06 -47.48 -5.39
C ASN A 401 -6.34 -48.76 -4.97
N SER A 402 -7.00 -49.58 -4.17
CA SER A 402 -6.82 -51.03 -4.20
C SER A 402 -7.97 -51.73 -3.48
N SER A 403 -8.81 -52.42 -4.24
CA SER A 403 -9.62 -53.55 -3.77
C SER A 403 -9.38 -54.69 -4.74
N HIS A 404 -8.54 -55.66 -4.36
CA HIS A 404 -8.72 -57.11 -4.56
C HIS A 404 -7.40 -57.89 -4.29
N ARG A 405 -7.32 -58.43 -3.07
CA ARG A 405 -7.05 -59.84 -2.71
C ARG A 405 -6.17 -60.69 -3.67
N HIS A 406 -4.98 -61.14 -3.22
CA HIS A 406 -4.66 -62.50 -2.74
C HIS A 406 -3.15 -62.83 -2.73
N THR A 407 -2.67 -63.25 -1.54
CA THR A 407 -1.67 -64.30 -1.21
C THR A 407 -0.24 -64.37 -1.79
N ARG A 408 0.71 -64.35 -0.84
CA ARG A 408 1.87 -65.26 -0.61
C ARG A 408 3.25 -64.87 -1.18
N ALA A 409 4.22 -65.12 -0.30
CA ALA A 409 5.66 -65.32 -0.48
C ALA A 409 6.58 -64.10 -0.35
N GLU A 410 7.49 -64.23 0.61
CA GLU A 410 8.64 -63.39 0.90
C GLU A 410 9.51 -63.17 -0.34
N ASN A 411 9.93 -61.93 -0.57
CA ASN A 411 11.19 -61.63 -1.22
C ASN A 411 11.65 -60.22 -0.82
N LYS A 412 12.87 -60.15 -0.28
CA LYS A 412 13.60 -58.92 0.08
C LYS A 412 13.57 -57.93 -1.08
N SER A 413 13.11 -56.69 -0.85
CA SER A 413 13.23 -55.58 -1.79
C SER A 413 14.02 -54.41 -1.20
N GLN A 414 15.32 -54.44 -1.53
CA GLN A 414 16.13 -53.32 -2.03
C GLN A 414 15.54 -51.90 -1.87
N TRP A 415 16.01 -51.16 -0.86
CA TRP A 415 15.77 -49.72 -0.76
C TRP A 415 16.59 -48.96 -1.81
N LYS A 416 15.90 -48.30 -2.75
CA LYS A 416 16.52 -47.36 -3.71
C LYS A 416 17.05 -46.12 -2.97
N ARG A 417 18.36 -45.92 -3.08
CA ARG A 417 19.14 -44.82 -2.49
C ARG A 417 18.94 -43.52 -3.29
N SER A 418 18.59 -42.42 -2.63
CA SER A 418 18.68 -41.07 -3.23
C SER A 418 20.06 -40.48 -2.94
N THR A 419 20.86 -40.25 -3.96
CA THR A 419 22.13 -39.52 -3.88
C THR A 419 21.87 -38.01 -4.01
N MET A 420 22.26 -37.23 -3.00
CA MET A 420 22.47 -35.77 -3.15
C MET A 420 23.95 -35.54 -3.41
N GLU A 421 24.32 -35.14 -4.64
CA GLU A 421 25.65 -34.60 -4.92
C GLU A 421 25.73 -33.19 -4.33
N THR A 422 26.64 -33.00 -3.37
CA THR A 422 27.01 -31.67 -2.85
C THR A 422 28.47 -31.46 -3.21
N GLN A 423 28.77 -30.54 -4.13
CA GLN A 423 30.15 -30.19 -4.45
C GLN A 423 30.75 -29.40 -3.28
N ILE A 424 31.71 -30.00 -2.57
CA ILE A 424 32.54 -29.32 -1.58
C ILE A 424 33.78 -28.82 -2.31
N GLN A 425 33.91 -27.50 -2.43
CA GLN A 425 35.10 -26.85 -2.96
C GLN A 425 36.15 -26.81 -1.83
N GLN A 426 37.16 -27.68 -1.91
CA GLN A 426 38.30 -27.65 -0.98
C GLN A 426 39.20 -26.45 -1.32
N ALA A 427 39.48 -25.61 -0.33
CA ALA A 427 40.51 -24.59 -0.42
C ALA A 427 41.91 -25.27 -0.46
N PRO A 428 42.87 -24.74 -1.23
CA PRO A 428 44.20 -25.33 -1.32
C PRO A 428 44.94 -25.21 0.02
N PRO A 429 45.75 -26.21 0.42
CA PRO A 429 46.51 -26.15 1.66
C PRO A 429 47.66 -25.15 1.55
N THR A 430 47.82 -24.29 2.56
CA THR A 430 49.03 -23.49 2.77
C THR A 430 50.17 -24.38 3.24
N THR A 431 51.08 -24.73 2.33
CA THR A 431 52.34 -25.41 2.67
C THR A 431 53.47 -24.38 2.82
N ASN A 432 53.86 -24.12 4.07
CA ASN A 432 55.18 -23.58 4.39
C ASN A 432 56.20 -24.74 4.28
N SER A 433 57.04 -24.74 3.25
CA SER A 433 58.42 -25.27 3.33
C SER A 433 59.20 -24.94 2.07
N SER A 434 60.35 -24.31 2.29
CA SER A 434 61.35 -23.88 1.33
C SER A 434 62.27 -25.00 0.82
N ARG A 435 62.73 -24.82 -0.42
CA ARG A 435 63.98 -25.31 -1.07
C ARG A 435 64.09 -26.79 -1.48
N GLY A 436 64.38 -27.00 -2.77
CA GLY A 436 65.26 -28.09 -3.24
C GLY A 436 64.84 -28.86 -4.50
N ASP A 437 65.29 -28.37 -5.65
CA ASP A 437 65.90 -29.13 -6.76
C ASP A 437 65.10 -29.87 -7.88
N ASN A 438 65.52 -29.53 -9.12
CA ASN A 438 65.52 -30.15 -10.45
C ASN A 438 64.59 -31.32 -10.91
N ARG A 439 63.80 -31.06 -11.99
CA ARG A 439 63.81 -31.70 -13.36
C ARG A 439 62.45 -31.56 -14.08
N ARG A 440 62.46 -31.24 -15.39
CA ARG A 440 61.33 -31.28 -16.35
C ARG A 440 61.18 -32.71 -16.95
N PRO A 441 60.21 -33.00 -17.86
CA PRO A 441 58.75 -32.77 -17.85
C PRO A 441 57.96 -34.08 -18.16
N VAL A 442 56.73 -34.27 -17.67
CA VAL A 442 55.82 -35.31 -18.21
C VAL A 442 54.37 -34.82 -18.25
N SER A 443 53.81 -34.83 -19.46
CA SER A 443 52.37 -34.75 -19.72
C SER A 443 51.70 -36.05 -19.27
N MET A 444 50.73 -35.99 -18.36
CA MET A 444 49.85 -37.12 -18.08
C MET A 444 48.41 -36.65 -17.97
N LYS A 445 47.61 -37.05 -18.97
CA LYS A 445 46.14 -37.11 -18.90
C LYS A 445 45.77 -37.91 -17.65
N SER A 446 45.02 -37.32 -16.71
CA SER A 446 44.36 -38.09 -15.65
C SER A 446 42.86 -37.94 -15.75
N SER A 447 42.26 -38.99 -16.29
CA SER A 447 40.87 -39.40 -16.16
C SER A 447 40.27 -39.04 -14.79
N LEU A 448 39.15 -38.31 -14.80
CA LEU A 448 38.29 -38.12 -13.64
C LEU A 448 37.71 -39.49 -13.21
N ASN A 449 38.30 -40.14 -12.20
CA ASN A 449 37.64 -41.24 -11.51
C ASN A 449 36.59 -40.67 -10.56
N ARG A 450 35.31 -40.88 -10.88
CA ARG A 450 34.19 -40.64 -9.96
C ARG A 450 34.24 -41.69 -8.84
N THR A 451 34.78 -41.35 -7.67
CA THR A 451 34.62 -42.16 -6.46
C THR A 451 33.23 -41.93 -5.86
N ALA A 452 32.40 -42.97 -5.87
CA ALA A 452 31.10 -42.96 -5.20
C ALA A 452 31.31 -43.03 -3.68
N VAL A 453 30.80 -42.04 -2.95
CA VAL A 453 30.89 -41.98 -1.49
C VAL A 453 29.54 -42.39 -0.89
N GLU A 454 29.57 -43.40 -0.05
CA GLU A 454 28.41 -43.98 0.64
C GLU A 454 28.32 -43.40 2.05
N CYS A 455 27.34 -42.50 2.26
CA CYS A 455 27.06 -41.91 3.57
C CYS A 455 25.92 -42.67 4.26
N ILE A 456 26.17 -43.10 5.50
CA ILE A 456 25.19 -43.78 6.35
C ILE A 456 24.96 -42.91 7.59
N MET A 457 23.70 -42.54 7.85
CA MET A 457 23.27 -41.88 9.08
C MET A 457 22.74 -42.93 10.05
N GLU A 458 23.45 -43.14 11.14
CA GLU A 458 23.01 -43.99 12.25
C GLU A 458 22.47 -43.10 13.37
N LYS A 459 21.25 -43.39 13.85
CA LYS A 459 20.70 -42.76 15.06
C LYS A 459 21.07 -43.65 16.26
N PRO A 460 21.65 -43.11 17.34
CA PRO A 460 21.92 -43.91 18.53
C PRO A 460 20.60 -44.41 19.14
N ALA A 461 20.60 -45.64 19.64
CA ALA A 461 19.59 -46.14 20.56
C ALA A 461 19.59 -45.28 21.84
N ALA A 462 18.43 -45.21 22.49
CA ALA A 462 18.05 -44.23 23.51
C ALA A 462 19.04 -44.02 24.67
N ASP A 463 18.83 -42.88 25.34
CA ASP A 463 19.40 -42.40 26.61
C ASP A 463 20.72 -41.64 26.55
N ASP A 464 20.73 -40.47 25.89
CA ASP A 464 21.45 -39.30 26.44
C ASP A 464 20.97 -37.97 25.84
N ASN A 465 20.89 -36.92 26.66
CA ASN A 465 20.20 -35.66 26.34
C ASN A 465 21.06 -34.66 25.53
N SER A 466 21.94 -35.16 24.65
CA SER A 466 22.71 -34.33 23.70
C SER A 466 22.67 -34.96 22.30
N SER A 467 21.85 -34.40 21.43
CA SER A 467 21.59 -34.94 20.08
C SER A 467 22.77 -34.69 19.15
N ASN A 468 23.83 -35.49 19.25
CA ASN A 468 24.91 -35.54 18.26
C ASN A 468 24.57 -36.59 17.18
N LEU A 469 24.62 -36.20 15.91
CA LEU A 469 24.47 -37.11 14.77
C LEU A 469 25.87 -37.50 14.27
N CYS A 470 26.16 -38.79 14.17
CA CYS A 470 27.41 -39.29 13.61
C CYS A 470 27.20 -39.68 12.15
N LEU A 471 28.04 -39.13 11.26
CA LEU A 471 28.04 -39.47 9.84
C LEU A 471 29.26 -40.36 9.58
N SER A 472 29.00 -41.59 9.11
CA SER A 472 30.05 -42.51 8.66
C SER A 472 30.20 -42.32 7.15
N ILE A 473 31.41 -41.99 6.72
CA ILE A 473 31.77 -41.86 5.32
C ILE A 473 32.65 -43.05 4.96
N ASN A 474 32.18 -43.89 4.03
CA ASN A 474 32.98 -44.98 3.48
C ASN A 474 33.53 -44.57 2.12
N ASN A 475 34.85 -44.66 1.97
CA ASN A 475 35.52 -44.55 0.67
C ASN A 475 35.64 -45.95 0.02
N SER A 476 35.83 -46.01 -1.30
CA SER A 476 35.93 -47.28 -2.06
C SER A 476 37.14 -48.14 -1.71
N LEU A 477 38.03 -47.66 -0.85
CA LEU A 477 39.20 -48.35 -0.30
C LEU A 477 38.94 -48.99 1.08
N GLY A 478 37.72 -48.91 1.63
CA GLY A 478 37.36 -49.58 2.88
C GLY A 478 37.74 -48.84 4.17
N GLU A 479 38.38 -47.68 4.09
CA GLU A 479 38.64 -46.83 5.26
C GLU A 479 37.36 -46.14 5.74
N ARG A 480 37.09 -46.29 7.04
CA ARG A 480 35.88 -45.78 7.71
C ARG A 480 36.24 -44.55 8.53
N GLN A 481 35.90 -43.36 8.04
CA GLN A 481 36.02 -42.12 8.82
C GLN A 481 34.69 -41.77 9.48
N ARG A 482 34.73 -41.52 10.79
CA ARG A 482 33.58 -41.04 11.58
C ARG A 482 33.72 -39.54 11.81
N VAL A 483 32.78 -38.76 11.29
CA VAL A 483 32.72 -37.32 11.50
C VAL A 483 31.60 -37.01 12.49
N LYS A 484 31.95 -36.31 13.56
CA LYS A 484 31.03 -35.91 14.63
C LYS A 484 30.41 -34.57 14.28
N ILE A 485 29.09 -34.53 14.03
CA ILE A 485 28.38 -33.30 13.71
C ILE A 485 27.77 -32.75 15.00
N LYS A 486 28.25 -31.58 15.42
CA LYS A 486 27.72 -30.85 16.59
C LYS A 486 26.64 -29.90 16.11
N TYR A 487 25.44 -29.99 16.68
CA TYR A 487 24.40 -28.98 16.43
C TYR A 487 24.77 -27.70 17.17
N ILE A 488 24.87 -26.60 16.44
CA ILE A 488 25.01 -25.26 17.00
C ILE A 488 23.62 -24.61 16.93
N SER A 489 23.09 -24.22 18.09
CA SER A 489 21.88 -23.39 18.14
C SER A 489 22.26 -21.99 17.67
N CYS A 490 21.55 -21.46 16.68
CA CYS A 490 21.74 -20.09 16.22
C CYS A 490 20.59 -19.19 16.67
N ASP A 491 20.87 -17.91 16.91
CA ASP A 491 19.86 -16.92 17.24
C ASP A 491 18.98 -16.55 16.03
N GLU A 492 17.98 -15.69 16.23
CA GLU A 492 17.10 -15.24 15.14
C GLU A 492 17.84 -14.48 14.01
N ASP A 493 19.11 -14.13 14.21
CA ASP A 493 19.99 -13.44 13.26
C ASP A 493 21.09 -14.36 12.68
N ASN A 494 21.00 -15.69 12.87
CA ASN A 494 21.90 -16.73 12.37
C ASN A 494 23.32 -16.73 12.98
N ASN A 495 23.53 -16.09 14.13
CA ASN A 495 24.79 -16.17 14.87
C ASN A 495 24.80 -17.39 15.79
N PRO A 496 25.95 -18.06 15.98
CA PRO A 496 26.08 -19.17 16.93
C PRO A 496 25.83 -18.67 18.35
N VAL A 497 24.87 -19.28 19.06
CA VAL A 497 24.60 -18.99 20.47
C VAL A 497 25.54 -19.84 21.32
N GLU A 498 26.54 -19.21 21.94
CA GLU A 498 27.34 -19.89 22.96
C GLU A 498 26.47 -20.19 24.19
N SER A 499 26.19 -21.47 24.41
CA SER A 499 25.61 -21.95 25.66
C SER A 499 26.63 -21.78 26.79
N GLY A 500 26.48 -20.73 27.61
CA GLY A 500 27.21 -20.60 28.87
C GLY A 500 26.93 -21.77 29.81
N PRO A 501 27.83 -22.07 30.76
CA PRO A 501 27.72 -23.24 31.63
C PRO A 501 26.49 -23.14 32.55
N PRO A 502 25.94 -24.28 33.00
CA PRO A 502 24.77 -24.30 33.85
C PRO A 502 25.07 -23.60 35.19
N LYS A 503 24.23 -22.64 35.57
CA LYS A 503 24.22 -22.12 36.94
C LYS A 503 23.79 -23.25 37.88
N GLN A 504 24.71 -23.69 38.74
CA GLN A 504 24.38 -24.44 39.95
C GLN A 504 23.99 -23.44 41.04
N LEU A 505 22.70 -23.29 41.28
CA LEU A 505 21.97 -23.43 42.56
C LEU A 505 20.57 -22.84 42.40
#